data_AF-A0A2K3NNI3-F1
#
_entry.id   AF-A0A2K3NNI3-F1
#
_cell.length_a   1.000
_cell.length_b   1.000
_cell.length_c   1.000
_cell.angle_alpha   90.00
_cell.angle_beta   90.00
_cell.angle_gamma   90.00
#
_symmetry.space_group_name_H-M   'P 1'
#
loop_
_entity.id
_entity.type
_entity.pdbx_description
1 polymer ?
#
loop_
_entity_poly.entity_id
_entity_poly.type
_entity_poly.pdbx_seq_one_letter_code
_entity_poly.pdbx_strand_id
1 'polypeptide(L)'
;MGGSGSGRGIGMGIGGRSGVGVGNRTVLITGVSKGIGRALAIELANRGHTIIGCSRSQDKLDSLQSQLSSSSSSNKNNHLFLNADVRCNNSVEEMSRIVMEKKGSPPDVIVNGAGTINKNNKMWEVPSQEFDLVIDTNLKGTANVLRHFIPLMLSSNSTKNQEGIIVNMSSGWGRSGAALVAPYCASKWAIEGLTKSVAKELPQGIAVVALNPGVINTDMLASCFGASASLYQSPESCAFGGIRKDIDCGKKETFEEPNPFANEGEQVASVGYRYRRWKLDNDMYLVARCEVHSVVELNNQRSFLTLNAWSFFYF
;
A
#
# COMPACT_ATOMS: atom_id res chain seq x y z
N MET A 1 -30.06 54.95 -25.80
CA MET A 1 -30.56 54.38 -24.54
C MET A 1 -31.48 53.22 -24.91
N GLY A 2 -31.30 51.96 -24.54
CA GLY A 2 -30.30 51.23 -23.78
C GLY A 2 -30.63 49.75 -24.01
N GLY A 3 -29.61 48.90 -24.18
CA GLY A 3 -29.79 47.47 -24.46
C GLY A 3 -30.07 46.61 -23.22
N SER A 4 -30.29 45.32 -23.48
CA SER A 4 -30.12 44.12 -22.64
C SER A 4 -31.27 43.14 -22.95
N GLY A 5 -31.11 41.83 -23.05
CA GLY A 5 -29.95 40.96 -22.91
C GLY A 5 -30.43 39.54 -23.24
N SER A 6 -29.61 38.79 -23.98
CA SER A 6 -29.87 37.44 -24.47
C SER A 6 -29.77 36.40 -23.36
N GLY A 7 -30.85 35.67 -23.10
CA GLY A 7 -30.84 34.47 -22.25
C GLY A 7 -30.49 33.22 -23.07
N ARG A 8 -29.20 32.92 -23.25
CA ARG A 8 -28.76 31.59 -23.70
C ARG A 8 -28.75 30.67 -22.48
N GLY A 9 -29.70 29.74 -22.43
CA GLY A 9 -29.69 28.64 -21.47
C GLY A 9 -28.51 27.71 -21.75
N ILE A 10 -27.49 27.76 -20.89
CA ILE A 10 -26.41 26.77 -20.89
C ILE A 10 -26.93 25.58 -20.09
N GLY A 11 -27.47 24.60 -20.80
CA GLY A 11 -27.69 23.27 -20.24
C GLY A 11 -26.33 22.66 -19.91
N MET A 12 -25.92 22.73 -18.65
CA MET A 12 -24.81 21.92 -18.13
C MET A 12 -25.25 20.46 -18.17
N GLY A 13 -24.90 19.79 -19.27
CA GLY A 13 -24.96 18.34 -19.35
C GLY A 13 -24.09 17.76 -18.24
N ILE A 14 -24.74 17.13 -17.27
CA ILE A 14 -24.09 16.28 -16.26
C ILE A 14 -23.60 15.07 -17.05
N GLY A 15 -22.38 15.17 -17.58
CA GLY A 15 -21.67 14.06 -18.21
C GLY A 15 -21.40 13.02 -17.15
N GLY A 16 -22.33 12.07 -16.99
CA GLY A 16 -22.08 10.83 -16.31
C GLY A 16 -20.86 10.18 -16.94
N ARG A 17 -19.74 10.17 -16.22
CA ARG A 17 -18.61 9.30 -16.55
C ARG A 17 -19.12 7.87 -16.42
N SER A 18 -19.55 7.30 -17.55
CA SER A 18 -19.78 5.88 -17.71
C SER A 18 -18.59 5.13 -17.12
N GLY A 19 -18.87 4.24 -16.16
CA GLY A 19 -17.86 3.47 -15.46
C GLY A 19 -17.02 2.69 -16.46
N VAL A 20 -15.74 3.07 -16.59
CA VAL A 20 -14.74 2.23 -17.24
C VAL A 20 -14.64 0.97 -16.40
N GLY A 21 -15.03 -0.18 -16.96
CA GLY A 21 -14.83 -1.47 -16.32
C GLY A 21 -13.35 -1.65 -16.03
N VAL A 22 -12.99 -1.86 -14.76
CA VAL A 22 -11.58 -2.06 -14.38
C VAL A 22 -11.24 -3.51 -14.73
N GLY A 23 -10.42 -3.70 -15.76
CA GLY A 23 -9.94 -5.02 -16.17
C GLY A 23 -8.98 -5.65 -15.15
N ASN A 24 -8.61 -6.91 -15.41
CA ASN A 24 -7.66 -7.66 -14.58
C ASN A 24 -6.32 -6.93 -14.47
N ARG A 25 -5.97 -6.50 -13.25
CA ARG A 25 -4.66 -5.89 -12.94
C ARG A 25 -3.55 -6.90 -12.68
N THR A 26 -2.31 -6.50 -12.92
CA THR A 26 -1.07 -7.19 -12.53
C THR A 26 -0.54 -6.61 -11.22
N VAL A 27 -0.38 -7.46 -10.20
CA VAL A 27 0.01 -7.07 -8.84
C VAL A 27 1.32 -7.75 -8.46
N LEU A 28 2.35 -6.95 -8.17
CA LEU A 28 3.60 -7.42 -7.58
C LEU A 28 3.50 -7.41 -6.05
N ILE A 29 3.79 -8.53 -5.40
CA ILE A 29 3.79 -8.65 -3.94
C ILE A 29 5.16 -9.18 -3.48
N THR A 30 5.91 -8.37 -2.72
CA THR A 30 7.11 -8.85 -2.04
C THR A 30 6.76 -9.49 -0.70
N GLY A 31 7.48 -10.54 -0.30
CA GLY A 31 7.16 -11.28 0.92
C GLY A 31 5.92 -12.17 0.78
N VAL A 32 5.66 -12.68 -0.42
CA VAL A 32 4.42 -13.41 -0.78
C VAL A 32 4.30 -14.79 -0.12
N SER A 33 5.35 -15.30 0.52
CA SER A 33 5.41 -16.69 0.97
C SER A 33 4.59 -17.01 2.22
N LYS A 34 4.21 -16.01 3.03
CA LYS A 34 3.47 -16.20 4.28
C LYS A 34 2.64 -14.98 4.69
N GLY A 35 1.79 -15.17 5.70
CA GLY A 35 1.03 -14.09 6.34
C GLY A 35 0.18 -13.29 5.36
N ILE A 36 0.14 -11.97 5.55
CA ILE A 36 -0.66 -11.03 4.76
C ILE A 36 -0.33 -11.13 3.26
N GLY A 37 0.96 -11.24 2.90
CA GLY A 37 1.38 -11.31 1.50
C GLY A 37 0.83 -12.54 0.78
N ARG A 38 0.82 -13.70 1.44
CA ARG A 38 0.26 -14.94 0.87
C ARG A 38 -1.27 -14.87 0.78
N ALA A 39 -1.94 -14.43 1.84
CA ALA A 39 -3.39 -14.28 1.86
C ALA A 39 -3.88 -13.33 0.76
N LEU A 40 -3.21 -12.17 0.62
CA LEU A 40 -3.49 -11.19 -0.41
C LEU A 40 -3.26 -11.75 -1.82
N ALA A 41 -2.18 -12.50 -2.05
CA ALA A 41 -1.91 -13.13 -3.34
C ALA A 41 -3.01 -14.11 -3.75
N ILE A 42 -3.47 -14.95 -2.81
CA ILE A 42 -4.54 -15.91 -3.06
C ILE A 42 -5.85 -15.20 -3.38
N GLU A 43 -6.21 -14.19 -2.59
CA GLU A 43 -7.47 -13.50 -2.79
C GLU A 43 -7.50 -12.74 -4.12
N LEU A 44 -6.44 -12.00 -4.43
CA LEU A 44 -6.35 -11.27 -5.69
C LEU A 44 -6.33 -12.23 -6.90
N ALA A 45 -5.67 -13.38 -6.79
CA ALA A 45 -5.69 -14.40 -7.85
C ALA A 45 -7.09 -15.01 -8.05
N ASN A 46 -7.83 -15.26 -6.97
CA ASN A 46 -9.21 -15.76 -7.05
C ASN A 46 -10.16 -14.76 -7.72
N ARG A 47 -9.86 -13.46 -7.60
CA ARG A 47 -10.57 -12.37 -8.30
C ARG A 47 -10.14 -12.17 -9.76
N GLY A 48 -9.20 -12.98 -10.25
CA GLY A 48 -8.72 -12.92 -11.62
C GLY A 48 -7.57 -11.93 -11.84
N HIS A 49 -6.97 -11.36 -10.80
CA HIS A 49 -5.75 -10.57 -10.97
C HIS A 49 -4.54 -11.46 -11.28
N THR A 50 -3.59 -10.91 -12.03
CA THR A 50 -2.29 -11.56 -12.26
C THR A 50 -1.37 -11.25 -11.09
N ILE A 51 -0.78 -12.28 -10.50
CA ILE A 51 0.13 -12.14 -9.35
C ILE A 51 1.55 -12.35 -9.79
N ILE A 52 2.40 -11.36 -9.51
CA ILE A 52 3.84 -11.51 -9.50
C ILE A 52 4.24 -11.54 -8.03
N GLY A 53 4.87 -12.62 -7.56
CA GLY A 53 5.24 -12.77 -6.17
C GLY A 53 6.72 -13.05 -6.01
N CYS A 54 7.36 -12.46 -5.00
CA CYS A 54 8.73 -12.82 -4.67
C CYS A 54 8.94 -13.15 -3.19
N SER A 55 9.84 -14.09 -2.95
CA SER A 55 10.33 -14.46 -1.61
C SER A 55 11.68 -15.18 -1.72
N ARG A 56 12.33 -15.40 -0.57
CA ARG A 56 13.58 -16.16 -0.48
C ARG A 56 13.37 -17.68 -0.40
N SER A 57 12.15 -18.13 -0.08
CA SER A 57 11.83 -19.52 0.22
C SER A 57 11.19 -20.20 -0.99
N GLN A 58 11.99 -20.93 -1.77
CA GLN A 58 11.53 -21.57 -3.01
C GLN A 58 10.38 -22.55 -2.77
N ASP A 59 10.50 -23.40 -1.75
CA ASP A 59 9.48 -24.34 -1.30
C ASP A 59 8.11 -23.68 -1.08
N LYS A 60 8.09 -22.50 -0.45
CA LYS A 60 6.85 -21.75 -0.21
C LYS A 60 6.28 -21.11 -1.46
N LEU A 61 7.13 -20.71 -2.40
CA LEU A 61 6.71 -20.21 -3.71
C LEU A 61 6.08 -21.34 -4.54
N ASP A 62 6.70 -22.52 -4.57
CA ASP A 62 6.20 -23.69 -5.30
C ASP A 62 4.85 -24.16 -4.75
N SER A 63 4.70 -24.15 -3.41
CA SER A 63 3.43 -24.40 -2.74
C SER A 63 2.35 -23.39 -3.14
N LEU A 64 2.68 -22.09 -3.17
CA LEU A 64 1.74 -21.05 -3.58
C LEU A 64 1.35 -21.19 -5.06
N GLN A 65 2.33 -21.44 -5.94
CA GLN A 65 2.07 -21.70 -7.36
C GLN A 65 1.12 -22.88 -7.54
N SER A 66 1.35 -23.99 -6.86
CA SER A 66 0.50 -25.19 -6.93
C SER A 66 -0.93 -24.90 -6.44
N GLN A 67 -1.06 -24.11 -5.38
CA GLN A 67 -2.36 -23.69 -4.84
C GLN A 67 -3.13 -22.79 -5.83
N LEU A 68 -2.45 -21.88 -6.52
CA LEU A 68 -3.11 -21.00 -7.51
C LEU A 68 -3.39 -21.71 -8.84
N SER A 69 -2.55 -22.66 -9.25
CA SER A 69 -2.79 -23.44 -10.46
C SER A 69 -3.99 -24.39 -10.32
N SER A 70 -4.32 -24.80 -9.08
CA SER A 70 -5.44 -25.70 -8.79
C SER A 70 -6.78 -24.98 -8.59
N SER A 71 -6.81 -23.68 -8.32
CA SER A 71 -8.06 -22.92 -8.16
C SER A 71 -8.77 -22.71 -9.50
N SER A 72 -10.09 -22.74 -9.56
CA SER A 72 -10.88 -22.61 -10.83
C SER A 72 -10.80 -21.24 -11.52
N SER A 73 -9.83 -20.39 -11.15
CA SER A 73 -9.67 -19.04 -11.68
C SER A 73 -9.28 -19.05 -13.17
N SER A 74 -9.76 -18.07 -13.93
CA SER A 74 -9.55 -17.97 -15.38
C SER A 74 -8.09 -17.64 -15.78
N ASN A 75 -7.23 -17.28 -14.81
CA ASN A 75 -5.86 -16.82 -15.02
C ASN A 75 -4.75 -17.76 -14.50
N LYS A 76 -5.03 -19.06 -14.34
CA LYS A 76 -4.12 -20.10 -13.79
C LYS A 76 -2.65 -20.01 -14.24
N ASN A 77 -2.39 -19.65 -15.50
CA ASN A 77 -1.04 -19.65 -16.09
C ASN A 77 -0.37 -18.26 -16.17
N ASN A 78 -1.04 -17.21 -15.69
CA ASN A 78 -0.51 -15.86 -15.78
C ASN A 78 0.26 -15.42 -14.53
N HIS A 79 0.25 -16.18 -13.42
CA HIS A 79 1.06 -15.84 -12.25
C HIS A 79 2.56 -16.02 -12.52
N LEU A 80 3.41 -15.33 -11.76
CA LEU A 80 4.87 -15.43 -11.84
C LEU A 80 5.46 -15.36 -10.44
N PHE A 81 6.13 -16.42 -10.00
CA PHE A 81 6.81 -16.46 -8.70
C PHE A 81 8.33 -16.52 -8.88
N LEU A 82 9.03 -15.60 -8.21
CA LEU A 82 10.47 -15.41 -8.36
C LEU A 82 11.17 -15.56 -7.00
N ASN A 83 12.25 -16.34 -6.99
CA ASN A 83 13.16 -16.36 -5.86
C ASN A 83 14.00 -15.07 -5.89
N ALA A 84 13.74 -14.17 -4.95
CA ALA A 84 14.45 -12.92 -4.86
C ALA A 84 14.59 -12.47 -3.40
N ASP A 85 15.75 -11.88 -3.10
CA ASP A 85 16.00 -11.24 -1.82
C ASP A 85 15.98 -9.72 -1.99
N VAL A 86 14.95 -9.08 -1.45
CA VAL A 86 14.78 -7.63 -1.55
C VAL A 86 15.95 -6.84 -0.97
N ARG A 87 16.70 -7.43 -0.02
CA ARG A 87 17.88 -6.80 0.59
C ARG A 87 19.01 -6.57 -0.44
N CYS A 88 19.08 -7.42 -1.48
CA CYS A 88 20.10 -7.35 -2.51
C CYS A 88 19.61 -6.53 -3.70
N ASN A 89 20.23 -5.37 -3.95
CA ASN A 89 19.85 -4.49 -5.06
C ASN A 89 19.89 -5.22 -6.42
N ASN A 90 20.93 -6.02 -6.68
CA ASN A 90 21.08 -6.75 -7.94
C ASN A 90 20.02 -7.85 -8.09
N SER A 91 19.58 -8.46 -6.98
CA SER A 91 18.48 -9.45 -7.02
C SER A 91 17.17 -8.79 -7.44
N VAL A 92 16.90 -7.57 -6.97
CA VAL A 92 15.69 -6.81 -7.33
C VAL A 92 15.77 -6.25 -8.75
N GLU A 93 16.95 -5.85 -9.20
CA GLU A 93 17.22 -5.46 -10.59
C GLU A 93 16.93 -6.61 -11.55
N GLU A 94 17.47 -7.79 -11.28
CA GLU A 94 17.23 -8.97 -12.11
C GLU A 94 15.75 -9.38 -12.08
N MET A 95 15.10 -9.28 -10.91
CA MET A 95 13.66 -9.50 -10.78
C MET A 95 12.86 -8.54 -11.68
N SER A 96 13.19 -7.26 -11.73
CA SER A 96 12.48 -6.29 -12.57
C SER A 96 12.67 -6.59 -14.06
N ARG A 97 13.88 -6.99 -14.47
CA ARG A 97 14.19 -7.43 -15.83
C ARG A 97 13.34 -8.64 -16.24
N ILE A 98 13.30 -9.68 -15.39
CA ILE A 98 12.50 -10.89 -15.64
C ILE A 98 11.01 -10.57 -15.72
N VAL A 99 10.50 -9.69 -14.85
CA VAL A 99 9.10 -9.26 -14.89
C VAL A 99 8.77 -8.61 -16.22
N MET A 100 9.61 -7.67 -16.68
CA MET A 100 9.42 -7.01 -17.97
C MET A 100 9.49 -8.00 -19.14
N GLU A 101 10.43 -8.94 -19.11
CA GLU A 101 10.57 -9.98 -20.14
C GLU A 101 9.34 -10.90 -20.22
N LYS A 102 8.83 -11.35 -19.07
CA LYS A 102 7.73 -12.34 -19.01
C LYS A 102 6.34 -11.73 -19.11
N LYS A 103 6.17 -10.46 -18.72
CA LYS A 103 4.85 -9.78 -18.69
C LYS A 103 4.70 -8.69 -19.74
N GLY A 104 5.80 -8.19 -20.30
CA GLY A 104 5.79 -7.12 -21.30
C GLY A 104 5.42 -5.73 -20.78
N SER A 105 5.12 -5.60 -19.48
CA SER A 105 4.77 -4.34 -18.82
C SER A 105 5.11 -4.39 -17.33
N PRO A 106 5.33 -3.22 -16.69
CA PRO A 106 5.46 -3.17 -15.24
C PRO A 106 4.13 -3.55 -14.56
N PRO A 107 4.16 -3.92 -13.27
CA PRO A 107 2.94 -4.14 -12.49
C PRO A 107 2.09 -2.87 -12.38
N ASP A 108 0.77 -3.02 -12.39
CA ASP A 108 -0.19 -1.94 -12.08
C ASP A 108 -0.13 -1.56 -10.60
N VAL A 109 0.07 -2.57 -9.75
CA VAL A 109 0.10 -2.44 -8.31
C VAL A 109 1.37 -3.11 -7.78
N ILE A 110 2.09 -2.42 -6.89
CA ILE A 110 3.22 -2.99 -6.16
C ILE A 110 2.91 -2.94 -4.68
N VAL A 111 2.97 -4.08 -3.99
CA VAL A 111 2.84 -4.20 -2.55
C VAL A 111 4.19 -4.63 -1.97
N ASN A 112 4.87 -3.67 -1.35
CA ASN A 112 6.11 -3.93 -0.61
C ASN A 112 5.78 -4.53 0.76
N GLY A 113 5.54 -5.84 0.77
CA GLY A 113 5.12 -6.62 1.94
C GLY A 113 6.24 -7.40 2.63
N ALA A 114 7.43 -7.48 2.05
CA ALA A 114 8.58 -8.10 2.69
C ALA A 114 8.95 -7.34 3.97
N GLY A 115 8.99 -8.04 5.11
CA GLY A 115 9.37 -7.44 6.37
C GLY A 115 9.73 -8.47 7.44
N THR A 116 10.49 -8.00 8.42
CA THR A 116 10.91 -8.75 9.61
C THR A 116 10.90 -7.85 10.84
N ILE A 117 10.83 -8.46 12.02
CA ILE A 117 10.93 -7.81 13.32
C ILE A 117 12.11 -8.41 14.08
N ASN A 118 12.73 -7.62 14.96
CA ASN A 118 13.71 -8.13 15.91
C ASN A 118 13.01 -8.93 17.02
N LYS A 119 13.74 -9.85 17.66
CA LYS A 119 13.39 -10.46 18.93
C LYS A 119 13.25 -9.37 19.98
N ASN A 120 12.26 -9.53 20.84
CA ASN A 120 12.00 -8.60 21.93
C ASN A 120 13.25 -8.44 22.80
N ASN A 121 13.88 -7.26 22.73
CA ASN A 121 15.04 -6.96 23.54
C ASN A 121 15.21 -5.45 23.74
N LYS A 122 15.85 -5.03 24.84
CA LYS A 122 16.17 -3.62 25.04
C LYS A 122 17.16 -3.18 23.97
N MET A 123 17.08 -1.93 23.52
CA MET A 123 17.85 -1.48 22.36
C MET A 123 19.36 -1.71 22.52
N TRP A 124 19.92 -1.48 23.71
CA TRP A 124 21.36 -1.70 23.98
C TRP A 124 21.77 -3.19 24.08
N GLU A 125 20.81 -4.11 24.02
CA GLU A 125 21.03 -5.56 24.02
C GLU A 125 20.68 -6.20 22.66
N VAL A 126 20.11 -5.43 21.71
CA VAL A 126 19.86 -5.91 20.35
C VAL A 126 21.19 -6.09 19.62
N PRO A 127 21.51 -7.29 19.11
CA PRO A 127 22.71 -7.50 18.30
C PRO A 127 22.70 -6.61 17.04
N SER A 128 23.85 -6.07 16.65
CA SER A 128 23.96 -5.20 15.47
C SER A 128 23.46 -5.88 14.20
N GLN A 129 23.74 -7.17 14.03
CA GLN A 129 23.31 -7.95 12.85
C GLN A 129 21.79 -8.08 12.76
N GLU A 130 21.10 -8.09 13.91
CA GLU A 130 19.64 -8.15 13.96
C GLU A 130 19.01 -6.79 13.63
N PHE A 131 19.63 -5.71 14.10
CA PHE A 131 19.28 -4.35 13.68
C PHE A 131 19.44 -4.19 12.16
N ASP A 132 20.60 -4.57 11.63
CA ASP A 132 20.92 -4.52 10.20
C ASP A 132 19.90 -5.33 9.40
N LEU A 133 19.57 -6.55 9.84
CA LEU A 133 18.58 -7.39 9.17
C LEU A 133 17.21 -6.71 9.06
N VAL A 134 16.75 -6.02 10.12
CA VAL A 134 15.48 -5.29 10.11
C VAL A 134 15.53 -4.11 9.14
N ILE A 135 16.59 -3.30 9.18
CA ILE A 135 16.74 -2.14 8.29
C ILE A 135 16.91 -2.57 6.83
N ASP A 136 17.74 -3.57 6.58
CA ASP A 136 18.01 -4.09 5.24
C ASP A 136 16.74 -4.67 4.61
N THR A 137 15.96 -5.42 5.39
CA THR A 137 14.72 -6.04 4.87
C THR A 137 13.61 -5.02 4.69
N ASN A 138 13.30 -4.26 5.74
CA ASN A 138 12.09 -3.43 5.77
C ASN A 138 12.30 -2.15 4.94
N LEU A 139 13.44 -1.47 5.12
CA LEU A 139 13.70 -0.16 4.53
C LEU A 139 14.48 -0.26 3.22
N LYS A 140 15.71 -0.82 3.24
CA LYS A 140 16.51 -0.92 2.02
C LYS A 140 15.83 -1.80 0.98
N GLY A 141 15.20 -2.89 1.42
CA GLY A 141 14.41 -3.77 0.55
C GLY A 141 13.31 -3.03 -0.19
N THR A 142 12.50 -2.23 0.52
CA THR A 142 11.50 -1.36 -0.10
C THR A 142 12.16 -0.38 -1.08
N ALA A 143 13.22 0.31 -0.66
CA ALA A 143 13.92 1.27 -1.51
C ALA A 143 14.48 0.64 -2.80
N ASN A 144 14.99 -0.60 -2.75
CA ASN A 144 15.47 -1.33 -3.92
C ASN A 144 14.32 -1.62 -4.91
N VAL A 145 13.14 -2.00 -4.42
CA VAL A 145 11.97 -2.23 -5.28
C VAL A 145 11.53 -0.92 -5.92
N LEU A 146 11.44 0.17 -5.14
CA LEU A 146 11.12 1.50 -5.68
C LEU A 146 12.11 1.91 -6.78
N ARG A 147 13.41 1.75 -6.52
CA ARG A 147 14.50 2.12 -7.46
C ARG A 147 14.35 1.46 -8.82
N HIS A 148 13.99 0.17 -8.84
CA HIS A 148 13.97 -0.62 -10.08
C HIS A 148 12.62 -0.63 -10.79
N PHE A 149 11.51 -0.42 -10.07
CA PHE A 149 10.19 -0.45 -10.69
C PHE A 149 9.60 0.93 -11.01
N ILE A 150 9.90 1.98 -10.24
CA ILE A 150 9.39 3.33 -10.54
C ILE A 150 9.78 3.80 -11.95
N PRO A 151 11.05 3.70 -12.39
CA PRO A 151 11.43 4.12 -13.75
C PRO A 151 10.68 3.37 -14.86
N LEU A 152 10.41 2.07 -14.65
CA LEU A 152 9.61 1.25 -15.57
C LEU A 152 8.15 1.72 -15.62
N MET A 153 7.55 2.01 -14.46
CA MET A 153 6.18 2.55 -14.38
C MET A 153 6.07 3.92 -15.05
N LEU A 154 7.03 4.83 -14.82
CA LEU A 154 7.08 6.16 -15.44
C LEU A 154 7.18 6.07 -16.97
N SER A 155 8.05 5.19 -17.47
CA SER A 155 8.24 4.99 -18.91
C SER A 155 6.98 4.44 -19.58
N SER A 156 6.28 3.50 -18.93
CA SER A 156 5.02 2.94 -19.45
C SER A 156 3.87 3.95 -19.42
N ASN A 157 3.73 4.73 -18.34
CA ASN A 157 2.59 5.63 -18.13
C ASN A 157 2.50 6.72 -19.21
N SER A 158 3.66 7.27 -19.60
CA SER A 158 3.78 8.25 -20.69
C SER A 158 3.19 7.77 -22.03
N THR A 159 2.97 6.46 -22.19
CA THR A 159 2.46 5.86 -23.44
C THR A 159 1.04 5.29 -23.33
N LYS A 160 0.53 5.02 -22.12
CA LYS A 160 -0.70 4.22 -21.93
C LYS A 160 -1.77 4.83 -21.01
N ASN A 161 -1.57 6.03 -20.43
CA ASN A 161 -2.49 6.60 -19.43
C ASN A 161 -2.84 5.60 -18.31
N GLN A 162 -1.87 4.81 -17.88
CA GLN A 162 -2.08 3.67 -16.99
C GLN A 162 -1.89 4.11 -15.54
N GLU A 163 -2.90 3.97 -14.69
CA GLU A 163 -2.77 4.33 -13.27
C GLU A 163 -1.98 3.28 -12.48
N GLY A 164 -0.84 3.69 -11.93
CA GLY A 164 0.02 2.84 -11.10
C GLY A 164 -0.12 3.17 -9.61
N ILE A 165 -0.08 2.15 -8.75
CA ILE A 165 -0.05 2.36 -7.30
C ILE A 165 0.98 1.47 -6.60
N ILE A 166 1.75 2.09 -5.72
CA ILE A 166 2.73 1.44 -4.87
C ILE A 166 2.25 1.55 -3.42
N VAL A 167 2.24 0.42 -2.72
CA VAL A 167 1.83 0.28 -1.33
C VAL A 167 3.02 -0.19 -0.53
N ASN A 168 3.51 0.65 0.36
CA ASN A 168 4.58 0.31 1.30
C ASN A 168 3.96 -0.11 2.63
N MET A 169 4.20 -1.36 3.05
CA MET A 169 3.64 -1.89 4.30
C MET A 169 4.32 -1.23 5.50
N SER A 170 3.58 -0.36 6.17
CA SER A 170 3.92 0.28 7.43
C SER A 170 3.37 -0.52 8.63
N SER A 171 3.10 0.15 9.75
CA SER A 171 2.48 -0.38 10.97
C SER A 171 1.94 0.78 11.81
N GLY A 172 1.12 0.50 12.84
CA GLY A 172 0.81 1.49 13.88
C GLY A 172 2.08 2.00 14.57
N TRP A 173 3.09 1.14 14.65
CA TRP A 173 4.45 1.47 15.11
C TRP A 173 5.31 2.22 14.08
N GLY A 174 4.74 2.60 12.93
CA GLY A 174 5.34 3.60 12.03
C GLY A 174 5.02 5.04 12.44
N ARG A 175 4.15 5.23 13.43
CA ARG A 175 3.74 6.55 13.96
C ARG A 175 3.69 6.59 15.49
N SER A 176 4.08 5.49 16.13
CA SER A 176 4.21 5.33 17.58
C SER A 176 5.42 4.45 17.88
N GLY A 177 5.85 4.41 19.15
CA GLY A 177 6.92 3.52 19.61
C GLY A 177 6.38 2.40 20.48
N ALA A 178 7.12 1.30 20.56
CA ALA A 178 6.89 0.23 21.52
C ALA A 178 8.21 -0.26 22.10
N ALA A 179 8.20 -0.60 23.39
CA ALA A 179 9.36 -1.17 24.06
C ALA A 179 9.75 -2.51 23.41
N LEU A 180 11.04 -2.85 23.50
CA LEU A 180 11.63 -4.12 23.04
C LEU A 180 11.70 -4.35 21.52
N VAL A 181 11.10 -3.47 20.71
CA VAL A 181 11.05 -3.58 19.24
C VAL A 181 11.52 -2.31 18.54
N ALA A 182 12.44 -1.57 19.18
CA ALA A 182 12.95 -0.29 18.68
C ALA A 182 13.47 -0.31 17.23
N PRO A 183 14.24 -1.33 16.77
CA PRO A 183 14.68 -1.42 15.36
C PRO A 183 13.49 -1.48 14.39
N TYR A 184 12.46 -2.24 14.74
CA TYR A 184 11.27 -2.37 13.91
C TYR A 184 10.48 -1.05 13.85
N CYS A 185 10.22 -0.42 15.00
CA CYS A 185 9.59 0.90 15.06
C CYS A 185 10.35 1.91 14.18
N ALA A 186 11.67 2.00 14.34
CA ALA A 186 12.52 2.88 13.53
C ALA A 186 12.37 2.60 12.02
N SER A 187 12.35 1.32 11.63
CA SER A 187 12.16 0.94 10.22
C SER A 187 10.80 1.35 9.67
N LYS A 188 9.71 1.27 10.47
CA LYS A 188 8.36 1.63 10.03
C LYS A 188 8.16 3.14 9.97
N TRP A 189 8.77 3.90 10.88
CA TRP A 189 8.86 5.35 10.77
C TRP A 189 9.61 5.77 9.51
N ALA A 190 10.72 5.10 9.20
CA ALA A 190 11.48 5.36 7.98
C ALA A 190 10.65 5.07 6.71
N ILE A 191 9.80 4.03 6.72
CA ILE A 191 8.88 3.73 5.61
C ILE A 191 7.86 4.85 5.39
N GLU A 192 7.28 5.40 6.45
CA GLU A 192 6.37 6.56 6.35
C GLU A 192 7.09 7.76 5.72
N GLY A 193 8.30 8.08 6.21
CA GLY A 193 9.12 9.16 5.68
C GLY A 193 9.49 8.96 4.21
N LEU A 194 10.03 7.79 3.86
CA LEU A 194 10.39 7.42 2.48
C LEU A 194 9.19 7.55 1.55
N THR A 195 8.04 6.99 1.95
CA THR A 195 6.82 7.03 1.14
C THR A 195 6.37 8.46 0.88
N LYS A 196 6.40 9.33 1.88
CA LYS A 196 6.03 10.75 1.73
C LYS A 196 6.96 11.50 0.79
N SER A 197 8.25 11.26 0.88
CA SER A 197 9.23 11.89 0.00
C SER A 197 9.02 11.46 -1.44
N VAL A 198 8.94 10.14 -1.71
CA VAL A 198 8.71 9.60 -3.05
C VAL A 198 7.37 10.07 -3.62
N ALA A 199 6.31 10.17 -2.81
CA ALA A 199 5.01 10.68 -3.27
C ALA A 199 5.07 12.11 -3.84
N LYS A 200 6.02 12.94 -3.38
CA LYS A 200 6.22 14.29 -3.91
C LYS A 200 7.02 14.33 -5.22
N GLU A 201 7.74 13.25 -5.53
CA GLU A 201 8.57 13.11 -6.72
C GLU A 201 7.78 12.53 -7.90
N LEU A 202 6.69 11.80 -7.63
CA LEU A 202 5.91 11.11 -8.65
C LEU A 202 4.97 12.06 -9.43
N PRO A 203 4.85 11.88 -10.76
CA PRO A 203 3.88 12.62 -11.56
C PRO A 203 2.45 12.13 -11.30
N GLN A 204 1.47 12.85 -11.86
CA GLN A 204 0.10 12.35 -11.89
C GLN A 204 0.02 10.99 -12.59
N GLY A 205 -0.91 10.15 -12.14
CA GLY A 205 -1.09 8.78 -12.66
C GLY A 205 -0.27 7.71 -11.94
N ILE A 206 0.70 8.07 -11.10
CA ILE A 206 1.37 7.13 -10.18
C ILE A 206 1.22 7.62 -8.75
N ALA A 207 0.83 6.72 -7.85
CA ALA A 207 0.74 7.01 -6.42
C ALA A 207 1.63 6.05 -5.62
N VAL A 208 2.19 6.54 -4.52
CA VAL A 208 2.78 5.70 -3.48
C VAL A 208 2.14 6.04 -2.14
N VAL A 209 1.75 5.00 -1.39
CA VAL A 209 1.07 5.14 -0.10
C VAL A 209 1.69 4.21 0.94
N ALA A 210 1.73 4.69 2.18
CA ALA A 210 2.05 3.85 3.32
C ALA A 210 0.74 3.22 3.83
N LEU A 211 0.79 1.93 4.15
CA LEU A 211 -0.37 1.18 4.60
C LEU A 211 -0.08 0.51 5.95
N ASN A 212 -0.90 0.80 6.94
CA ASN A 212 -0.88 0.11 8.21
C ASN A 212 -2.00 -0.96 8.20
N PRO A 213 -1.67 -2.26 8.20
CA PRO A 213 -2.69 -3.31 8.21
C PRO A 213 -3.40 -3.46 9.56
N GLY A 214 -2.95 -2.77 10.61
CA GLY A 214 -3.37 -3.03 11.99
C GLY A 214 -2.65 -4.23 12.59
N VAL A 215 -3.20 -4.75 13.69
CA VAL A 215 -2.64 -5.91 14.40
C VAL A 215 -3.21 -7.18 13.79
N ILE A 216 -2.37 -7.96 13.09
CA ILE A 216 -2.77 -9.16 12.34
C ILE A 216 -2.08 -10.39 12.91
N ASN A 217 -2.85 -11.44 13.18
CA ASN A 217 -2.36 -12.72 13.66
C ASN A 217 -1.47 -13.40 12.61
N THR A 218 -0.17 -13.16 12.69
CA THR A 218 0.87 -13.74 11.83
C THR A 218 1.96 -14.33 12.70
N ASP A 219 2.82 -15.18 12.14
CA ASP A 219 4.04 -15.64 12.85
C ASP A 219 4.87 -14.47 13.40
N MET A 220 4.88 -13.34 12.68
CA MET A 220 5.56 -12.11 13.13
C MET A 220 4.93 -11.57 14.41
N LEU A 221 3.59 -11.46 14.44
CA LEU A 221 2.90 -11.01 15.64
C LEU A 221 3.03 -12.00 16.80
N ALA A 222 2.93 -13.30 16.51
CA ALA A 222 3.13 -14.36 17.48
C ALA A 222 4.53 -14.32 18.11
N SER A 223 5.56 -13.93 17.35
CA SER A 223 6.91 -13.75 17.89
C SER A 223 7.03 -12.60 18.91
N CYS A 224 6.14 -11.61 18.83
CA CYS A 224 6.12 -10.46 19.74
C CYS A 224 5.16 -10.64 20.92
N PHE A 225 3.98 -11.23 20.68
CA PHE A 225 2.87 -11.29 21.64
C PHE A 225 2.56 -12.71 22.14
N GLY A 226 3.28 -13.73 21.67
CA GLY A 226 3.04 -15.13 22.04
C GLY A 226 1.62 -15.58 21.67
N ALA A 227 0.98 -16.33 22.56
CA ALA A 227 -0.38 -16.86 22.35
C ALA A 227 -1.43 -15.75 22.14
N SER A 228 -1.21 -14.55 22.67
CA SER A 228 -2.12 -13.41 22.53
C SER A 228 -2.26 -12.91 21.08
N ALA A 229 -1.37 -13.31 20.17
CA ALA A 229 -1.51 -13.03 18.74
C ALA A 229 -2.81 -13.63 18.15
N SER A 230 -3.29 -14.75 18.72
CA SER A 230 -4.54 -15.42 18.28
C SER A 230 -5.82 -14.61 18.53
N LEU A 231 -5.75 -13.59 19.38
CA LEU A 231 -6.88 -12.71 19.69
C LEU A 231 -7.15 -11.68 18.58
N TYR A 232 -6.23 -11.54 17.63
CA TYR A 232 -6.31 -10.56 16.55
C TYR A 232 -6.76 -11.21 15.24
N GLN A 233 -7.26 -10.39 14.31
CA GLN A 233 -7.79 -10.85 13.04
C GLN A 233 -6.75 -11.65 12.22
N SER A 234 -7.21 -12.70 11.52
CA SER A 234 -6.32 -13.53 10.71
C SER A 234 -5.85 -12.80 9.44
N PRO A 235 -4.77 -13.26 8.78
CA PRO A 235 -4.32 -12.69 7.52
C PRO A 235 -5.37 -12.81 6.42
N GLU A 236 -6.14 -13.89 6.42
CA GLU A 236 -7.28 -14.08 5.51
C GLU A 236 -8.35 -13.03 5.81
N SER A 237 -8.75 -12.85 7.07
CA SER A 237 -9.73 -11.81 7.44
C SER A 237 -9.25 -10.40 7.05
N CYS A 238 -7.96 -10.11 7.18
CA CYS A 238 -7.37 -8.86 6.69
C CYS A 238 -7.43 -8.72 5.17
N ALA A 239 -7.40 -9.83 4.43
CA ALA A 239 -7.54 -9.87 2.98
C ALA A 239 -9.02 -9.86 2.52
N PHE A 240 -9.97 -10.26 3.37
CA PHE A 240 -11.40 -10.40 3.04
C PHE A 240 -12.32 -9.30 3.61
N GLY A 241 -12.03 -8.73 4.78
CA GLY A 241 -12.99 -7.97 5.58
C GLY A 241 -12.57 -6.53 5.87
N GLY A 242 -13.39 -5.56 5.46
CA GLY A 242 -13.14 -4.15 5.81
C GLY A 242 -14.28 -3.14 5.63
N ILE A 243 -15.54 -3.53 5.38
CA ILE A 243 -16.65 -2.56 5.25
C ILE A 243 -17.26 -2.21 6.61
N ARG A 244 -17.12 -0.95 7.05
CA ARG A 244 -18.25 -0.22 7.65
C ARG A 244 -19.02 0.43 6.50
N LYS A 245 -20.34 0.22 6.47
CA LYS A 245 -21.26 0.53 5.36
C LYS A 245 -21.49 2.02 5.07
N ASP A 246 -20.83 2.95 5.75
CA ASP A 246 -21.33 4.32 5.86
C ASP A 246 -20.47 5.42 5.21
N ILE A 247 -19.44 5.09 4.42
CA ILE A 247 -18.62 6.14 3.77
C ILE A 247 -19.24 6.49 2.40
N ASP A 248 -20.19 7.43 2.43
CA ASP A 248 -20.86 7.97 1.25
C ASP A 248 -19.85 8.63 0.28
N CYS A 249 -20.09 8.40 -1.00
CA CYS A 249 -19.18 8.73 -2.07
C CYS A 249 -19.25 10.22 -2.40
N GLY A 250 -18.13 10.93 -2.20
CA GLY A 250 -17.90 12.24 -2.83
C GLY A 250 -18.41 13.45 -2.04
N LYS A 251 -18.88 13.26 -0.80
CA LYS A 251 -19.04 14.37 0.15
C LYS A 251 -17.82 14.47 1.06
N LYS A 252 -17.38 15.71 1.29
CA LYS A 252 -16.34 16.05 2.27
C LYS A 252 -16.94 15.80 3.66
N GLU A 253 -16.70 14.64 4.23
CA GLU A 253 -17.06 14.39 5.62
C GLU A 253 -15.91 14.85 6.52
N THR A 254 -16.19 15.87 7.33
CA THR A 254 -15.33 16.30 8.42
C THR A 254 -15.62 15.44 9.64
N PHE A 255 -14.73 14.52 9.95
CA PHE A 255 -14.72 13.83 11.24
C PHE A 255 -13.85 14.65 12.20
N GLU A 256 -14.48 15.27 13.21
CA GLU A 256 -13.76 15.73 14.39
C GLU A 256 -13.47 14.52 15.27
N GLU A 257 -12.53 13.68 14.85
CA GLU A 257 -11.94 12.70 15.74
C GLU A 257 -10.84 13.39 16.57
N PRO A 258 -10.81 13.21 17.90
CA PRO A 258 -9.70 13.67 18.71
C PRO A 258 -8.41 13.05 18.18
N ASN A 259 -7.36 13.86 18.05
CA ASN A 259 -6.07 13.41 17.56
C ASN A 259 -5.57 12.23 18.44
N PRO A 260 -5.42 11.01 17.89
CA PRO A 260 -5.04 9.82 18.68
C PRO A 260 -3.61 9.86 19.22
N PHE A 261 -2.85 10.91 18.87
CA PHE A 261 -1.50 11.18 19.36
C PHE A 261 -1.43 12.30 20.40
N ALA A 262 -2.58 12.91 20.76
CA ALA A 262 -2.64 13.91 21.82
C ALA A 262 -2.66 13.25 23.20
N ASN A 263 -1.77 13.66 24.09
CA ASN A 263 -1.91 13.31 25.50
C ASN A 263 -3.03 14.14 26.14
N GLU A 264 -3.57 13.65 27.26
CA GLU A 264 -4.59 14.38 28.03
C GLU A 264 -4.05 15.79 28.39
N GLY A 265 -4.68 16.84 27.86
CA GLY A 265 -4.33 18.24 28.11
C GLY A 265 -3.55 18.98 27.00
N GLU A 266 -3.17 18.33 25.90
CA GLU A 266 -2.57 19.03 24.75
C GLU A 266 -3.64 19.68 23.87
N GLN A 267 -3.54 21.00 23.63
CA GLN A 267 -4.33 21.67 22.60
C GLN A 267 -3.75 21.32 21.22
N VAL A 268 -4.45 20.50 20.45
CA VAL A 268 -4.01 20.12 19.10
C VAL A 268 -5.04 20.57 18.07
N ALA A 269 -4.58 21.13 16.96
CA ALA A 269 -5.44 21.59 15.86
C ALA A 269 -6.26 20.42 15.28
N SER A 270 -7.50 20.71 14.88
CA SER A 270 -8.39 19.75 14.20
C SER A 270 -7.70 19.19 12.95
N VAL A 271 -7.43 17.88 12.93
CA VAL A 271 -6.86 17.21 11.75
C VAL A 271 -7.99 16.96 10.75
N GLY A 272 -7.98 17.66 9.62
CA GLY A 272 -8.89 17.33 8.52
C GLY A 272 -8.44 16.02 7.87
N TYR A 273 -9.37 15.13 7.55
CA TYR A 273 -9.07 13.91 6.79
C TYR A 273 -9.66 14.02 5.38
N ARG A 274 -8.95 13.44 4.41
CA ARG A 274 -9.48 13.12 3.08
C ARG A 274 -9.36 11.63 2.86
N TYR A 275 -10.19 11.06 2.01
CA TYR A 275 -10.04 9.67 1.60
C TYR A 275 -9.71 9.64 0.11
N ARG A 276 -8.68 8.89 -0.27
CA ARG A 276 -8.39 8.60 -1.68
C ARG A 276 -8.64 7.13 -1.93
N ARG A 277 -9.37 6.84 -3.01
CA ARG A 277 -9.76 5.49 -3.40
C ARG A 277 -9.19 5.18 -4.77
N TRP A 278 -8.61 4.00 -4.93
CA TRP A 278 -8.16 3.44 -6.21
C TRP A 278 -8.95 2.17 -6.46
N LYS A 279 -9.74 2.15 -7.53
CA LYS A 279 -10.59 1.00 -7.88
C LYS A 279 -9.72 -0.12 -8.44
N LEU A 280 -9.64 -1.25 -7.76
CA LEU A 280 -8.84 -2.40 -8.20
C LEU A 280 -9.63 -3.33 -9.13
N ASP A 281 -10.90 -3.59 -8.80
CA ASP A 281 -11.87 -4.31 -9.63
C ASP A 281 -13.29 -3.73 -9.41
N ASN A 282 -14.36 -4.41 -9.85
CA ASN A 282 -15.72 -3.91 -9.69
C ASN A 282 -16.17 -3.73 -8.24
N ASP A 283 -15.69 -4.59 -7.34
CA ASP A 283 -16.12 -4.73 -5.95
C ASP A 283 -14.93 -4.60 -4.97
N MET A 284 -13.86 -3.92 -5.38
CA MET A 284 -12.66 -3.74 -4.57
C MET A 284 -11.99 -2.40 -4.81
N TYR A 285 -11.68 -1.72 -3.70
CA TYR A 285 -10.95 -0.47 -3.70
C TYR A 285 -9.76 -0.56 -2.74
N LEU A 286 -8.64 0.03 -3.14
CA LEU A 286 -7.63 0.44 -2.18
C LEU A 286 -8.01 1.82 -1.66
N VAL A 287 -8.09 1.98 -0.33
CA VAL A 287 -8.53 3.24 0.28
C VAL A 287 -7.47 3.73 1.26
N ALA A 288 -7.05 4.97 1.08
CA ALA A 288 -6.11 5.66 1.96
C ALA A 288 -6.81 6.82 2.67
N ARG A 289 -6.81 6.84 4.01
CA ARG A 289 -7.20 8.02 4.80
C ARG A 289 -6.03 8.99 4.85
N CYS A 290 -6.10 9.97 3.99
CA CYS A 290 -5.18 11.07 3.85
C CYS A 290 -5.33 12.12 4.98
N GLU A 291 -4.39 12.23 5.92
CA GLU A 291 -4.41 13.33 6.91
C GLU A 291 -3.97 14.64 6.24
N VAL A 292 -4.69 15.72 6.52
CA VAL A 292 -4.38 17.07 6.06
C VAL A 292 -3.68 17.79 7.20
N HIS A 293 -2.38 18.03 7.02
CA HIS A 293 -1.55 18.67 8.05
C HIS A 293 -1.50 20.20 7.88
N SER A 294 -1.72 20.73 6.68
CA SER A 294 -1.86 22.17 6.47
C SER A 294 -2.65 22.52 5.20
N VAL A 295 -3.31 23.68 5.25
CA VAL A 295 -3.94 24.33 4.09
C VAL A 295 -3.09 25.55 3.77
N VAL A 296 -2.60 25.65 2.55
CA VAL A 296 -1.88 26.85 2.06
C VAL A 296 -2.71 27.46 0.95
N GLU A 297 -3.14 28.71 1.10
CA GLU A 297 -3.74 29.47 0.02
C GLU A 297 -2.64 30.13 -0.82
N LEU A 298 -2.52 29.70 -2.07
CA LEU A 298 -1.66 30.31 -3.08
C LEU A 298 -2.57 30.80 -4.21
N ASN A 299 -2.50 32.09 -4.57
CA ASN A 299 -3.27 32.68 -5.67
C ASN A 299 -4.80 32.45 -5.58
N ASN A 300 -5.41 32.65 -4.40
CA ASN A 300 -6.84 32.35 -4.16
C ASN A 300 -7.26 30.90 -4.45
N GLN A 301 -6.30 29.98 -4.60
CA GLN A 301 -6.55 28.54 -4.66
C GLN A 301 -6.07 27.88 -3.37
N ARG A 302 -6.99 27.21 -2.68
CA ARG A 302 -6.66 26.38 -1.52
C ARG A 302 -5.88 25.16 -1.98
N SER A 303 -4.59 25.15 -1.69
CA SER A 303 -3.71 24.01 -1.87
C SER A 303 -3.62 23.24 -0.54
N PHE A 304 -3.90 21.95 -0.58
CA PHE A 304 -3.93 21.11 0.62
C PHE A 304 -2.66 20.27 0.67
N LEU A 305 -1.83 20.46 1.69
CA LEU A 305 -0.73 19.55 1.98
C LEU A 305 -1.32 18.32 2.65
N THR A 306 -1.49 17.27 1.86
CA THR A 306 -2.00 15.99 2.33
C THR A 306 -0.80 15.12 2.66
N LEU A 307 -0.58 14.84 3.93
CA LEU A 307 0.57 14.09 4.42
C LEU A 307 0.08 13.08 5.45
N ASN A 308 0.02 11.81 5.04
CA ASN A 308 -0.23 10.58 5.83
C ASN A 308 -1.41 9.83 5.25
N ALA A 309 -1.25 8.53 5.07
CA ALA A 309 -2.34 7.62 4.77
C ALA A 309 -2.57 6.71 5.99
N TRP A 310 -3.62 6.93 6.78
CA TRP A 310 -4.28 5.86 7.55
C TRP A 310 -4.98 4.95 6.53
N SER A 311 -4.22 4.13 5.83
CA SER A 311 -4.83 3.20 4.90
C SER A 311 -5.37 2.04 5.74
N PHE A 312 -6.66 1.76 5.63
CA PHE A 312 -7.18 0.43 5.86
C PHE A 312 -7.49 -0.14 4.47
N PHE A 313 -7.34 -1.45 4.29
CA PHE A 313 -8.02 -2.08 3.17
C PHE A 313 -9.53 -1.98 3.45
N TYR A 314 -10.21 -1.11 2.71
CA TYR A 314 -11.67 -1.08 2.65
C TYR A 314 -12.04 -1.76 1.33
N PHE A 315 -12.31 -3.07 1.39
CA PHE A 315 -12.95 -3.81 0.31
C PHE A 315 -14.36 -3.30 0.13
#